data_AF-A0A8H4UYX8-F1
#
_entry.id   AF-A0A8H4UYX8-F1
#
_cell.length_a   1.000
_cell.length_b   1.000
_cell.length_c   1.000
_cell.angle_alpha   90.00
_cell.angle_beta   90.00
_cell.angle_gamma   90.00
#
_symmetry.space_group_name_H-M   'P 1'
#
loop_
_entity.id
_entity.type
_entity.pdbx_description
1 polymer ?
#
loop_
_entity_poly.entity_id
_entity_poly.type
_entity_poly.pdbx_seq_one_letter_code
_entity_poly.pdbx_strand_id
1 'polypeptide(L)'
;MISLGYSEYVVQGGDIGYLVTRAIALKYGPQHCRAYHLNNVAPAEPPRTEDDPSAQLSASDLKGLARTQEFTTGGENAYYLLQSTKPQTLAYSLTDSPLGLLAWLYEKLVSWTDNYPWTDDEILTWVSIYYFSTAGPAACLNLYYEMEHGADGTAFDKAKKYIDDVPLGVARFEKDLILLPRAWNQTLGPVVWESVSEKGGHFPTWECPEVI
;
A
#
# COMPACT_ATOMS: atom_id res chain seq x y z
N MET A 1 -11.59 16.80 4.04
CA MET A 1 -11.83 16.97 5.49
C MET A 1 -12.35 18.35 5.84
N ILE A 2 -11.60 19.42 5.55
CA ILE A 2 -12.01 20.81 5.87
C ILE A 2 -13.41 21.15 5.33
N SER A 3 -13.70 20.86 4.06
CA SER A 3 -15.03 21.13 3.47
C SER A 3 -16.18 20.35 4.11
N LEU A 4 -15.88 19.27 4.86
CA LEU A 4 -16.86 18.51 5.65
C LEU A 4 -17.00 19.03 7.09
N GLY A 5 -16.26 20.08 7.46
CA GLY A 5 -16.26 20.66 8.81
C GLY A 5 -15.30 20.00 9.81
N TYR A 6 -14.50 19.02 9.37
CA TYR A 6 -13.50 18.37 10.24
C TYR A 6 -12.18 19.13 10.21
N SER A 7 -11.90 19.89 11.29
CA SER A 7 -10.63 20.56 11.53
C SER A 7 -9.55 19.62 12.08
N GLU A 8 -9.95 18.50 12.68
CA GLU A 8 -9.08 17.44 13.18
C GLU A 8 -9.63 16.09 12.73
N TYR A 9 -8.74 15.17 12.34
CA TYR A 9 -9.11 13.86 11.80
C TYR A 9 -7.98 12.83 11.98
N VAL A 10 -8.35 11.56 11.81
CA VAL A 10 -7.44 10.43 11.67
C VAL A 10 -7.52 9.92 10.23
N VAL A 11 -6.40 9.41 9.71
CA VAL A 11 -6.33 8.84 8.37
C VAL A 11 -5.89 7.38 8.43
N GLN A 12 -6.43 6.57 7.53
CA GLN A 12 -6.11 5.15 7.40
C GLN A 12 -5.75 4.86 5.94
N GLY A 13 -4.73 4.02 5.70
CA GLY A 13 -4.47 3.56 4.34
C GLY A 13 -3.46 2.42 4.22
N GLY A 14 -3.71 1.56 3.23
CA GLY A 14 -2.75 0.62 2.65
C GLY A 14 -2.58 0.90 1.15
N ASP A 15 -1.76 0.11 0.45
CA ASP A 15 -1.41 0.31 -0.97
C ASP A 15 -0.98 1.77 -1.27
N ILE A 16 -1.39 2.40 -2.38
CA ILE A 16 -1.11 3.82 -2.65
C ILE A 16 -1.69 4.72 -1.53
N GLY A 17 -2.73 4.26 -0.83
CA GLY A 17 -3.27 4.90 0.36
C GLY A 17 -2.25 5.05 1.50
N TYR A 18 -1.24 4.17 1.61
CA TYR A 18 -0.08 4.38 2.50
C TYR A 18 0.63 5.69 2.16
N LEU A 19 0.98 5.91 0.89
CA LEU A 19 1.69 7.11 0.44
C LEU A 19 0.88 8.38 0.70
N VAL A 20 -0.42 8.34 0.40
CA VAL A 20 -1.34 9.48 0.63
C VAL A 20 -1.50 9.75 2.12
N THR A 21 -1.71 8.72 2.93
CA THR A 21 -1.85 8.82 4.39
C THR A 21 -0.59 9.41 5.03
N ARG A 22 0.58 8.93 4.62
CA ARG A 22 1.88 9.46 5.06
C ARG A 22 2.07 10.92 4.64
N ALA A 23 1.72 11.28 3.40
CA ALA A 23 1.79 12.66 2.93
C ALA A 23 0.86 13.60 3.72
N ILE A 24 -0.34 13.14 4.07
CA ILE A 24 -1.28 13.90 4.90
C ILE A 24 -0.72 14.09 6.31
N ALA A 25 -0.20 13.04 6.94
CA ALA A 25 0.37 13.10 8.27
C ALA A 25 1.61 14.01 8.32
N LEU A 26 2.52 13.90 7.33
CA LEU A 26 3.70 14.76 7.21
C LEU A 26 3.35 16.24 7.04
N LYS A 27 2.31 16.55 6.26
CA LYS A 27 1.99 17.93 5.89
C LYS A 27 1.08 18.63 6.90
N TYR A 28 0.17 17.89 7.53
CA TYR A 28 -0.90 18.46 8.34
C TYR A 28 -0.90 17.97 9.80
N GLY A 29 0.02 17.09 10.17
CA GLY A 29 0.23 16.69 11.55
C GLY A 29 1.08 17.70 12.34
N PRO A 30 0.90 17.81 13.67
CA PRO A 30 -0.19 17.23 14.47
C PRO A 30 -1.46 18.10 14.48
N GLN A 31 -1.46 19.24 13.79
CA GLN A 31 -2.51 20.25 13.90
C GLN A 31 -3.88 19.75 13.43
N HIS A 32 -3.92 19.03 12.31
CA HIS A 32 -5.16 18.52 11.71
C HIS A 32 -5.18 16.99 11.64
N CYS A 33 -4.05 16.37 11.29
CA CYS A 33 -3.91 14.92 11.34
C CYS A 33 -3.48 14.49 12.75
N ARG A 34 -4.41 13.94 13.54
CA ARG A 34 -4.20 13.61 14.96
C ARG A 34 -3.63 12.21 15.19
N ALA A 35 -3.80 11.30 14.23
CA ALA A 35 -3.19 9.98 14.19
C ALA A 35 -3.25 9.44 12.76
N TYR A 36 -2.45 8.42 12.45
CA TYR A 36 -2.54 7.68 11.21
C TYR A 36 -2.40 6.18 11.43
N HIS A 37 -3.15 5.40 10.65
CA HIS A 37 -3.16 3.95 10.71
C HIS A 37 -2.81 3.34 9.35
N LEU A 38 -1.92 2.36 9.32
CA LEU A 38 -1.41 1.78 8.08
C LEU A 38 -1.60 0.27 8.09
N ASN A 39 -2.05 -0.30 6.97
CA ASN A 39 -2.22 -1.75 6.81
C ASN A 39 -1.33 -2.37 5.72
N ASN A 40 -0.45 -1.56 5.13
CA ASN A 40 0.61 -1.95 4.20
C ASN A 40 1.74 -0.92 4.37
N VAL A 41 2.91 -1.34 4.86
CA VAL A 41 3.98 -0.43 5.26
C VAL A 41 5.31 -0.76 4.60
N ALA A 42 6.01 0.28 4.17
CA ALA A 42 7.35 0.19 3.58
C ALA A 42 8.35 1.08 4.35
N PRO A 43 8.67 0.74 5.63
CA PRO A 43 9.68 1.45 6.42
C PRO A 43 11.07 1.39 5.80
N ALA A 44 11.96 2.27 6.26
CA ALA A 44 13.38 2.20 5.93
C ALA A 44 14.06 1.08 6.75
N GLU A 45 15.07 0.43 6.17
CA GLU A 45 15.99 -0.39 6.96
C GLU A 45 16.74 0.54 7.94
N PRO A 46 16.67 0.28 9.26
CA PRO A 46 17.41 1.05 10.24
C PRO A 46 18.92 0.88 10.02
N PRO A 47 19.75 1.85 10.41
CA PRO A 47 21.20 1.69 10.36
C PRO A 47 21.62 0.44 11.11
N ARG A 48 22.42 -0.42 10.49
CA ARG A 48 22.97 -1.62 11.15
C ARG A 48 24.02 -1.21 12.17
N THR A 49 23.61 -0.98 13.41
CA THR A 49 24.52 -0.95 14.55
C THR A 49 24.46 -2.30 15.25
N GLU A 50 25.62 -2.87 15.62
CA GLU A 50 25.74 -4.24 16.16
C GLU A 50 24.88 -4.47 17.42
N ASP A 51 24.49 -3.40 18.12
CA ASP A 51 23.71 -3.42 19.36
C ASP A 51 22.21 -3.07 19.20
N ASP A 52 21.70 -2.87 17.97
CA ASP A 52 20.28 -2.51 17.77
C ASP A 52 19.39 -3.77 17.65
N PRO A 53 18.43 -4.00 18.57
CA PRO A 53 17.46 -5.07 18.45
C PRO A 53 16.65 -5.05 17.15
N SER A 54 16.51 -3.89 16.50
CA SER A 54 15.84 -3.74 15.21
C SER A 54 16.65 -4.32 14.03
N ALA A 55 17.94 -4.61 14.24
CA ALA A 55 18.82 -5.30 13.30
C ALA A 55 18.76 -6.84 13.44
N GLN A 56 18.19 -7.37 14.53
CA GLN A 56 18.04 -8.81 14.74
C GLN A 56 16.75 -9.32 14.08
N LEU A 57 16.89 -10.00 12.95
CA LEU A 57 15.77 -10.53 12.19
C LEU A 57 15.29 -11.87 12.76
N SER A 58 14.01 -11.96 13.09
CA SER A 58 13.36 -13.24 13.45
C SER A 58 13.15 -14.13 12.21
N ALA A 59 12.79 -15.39 12.43
CA ALA A 59 12.38 -16.28 11.34
C ALA A 59 11.16 -15.73 10.57
N SER A 60 10.25 -15.03 11.25
CA SER A 60 9.09 -14.39 10.62
C SER A 60 9.53 -13.21 9.74
N ASP A 61 10.50 -12.43 10.19
CA ASP A 61 11.05 -11.31 9.41
C ASP A 61 11.74 -11.81 8.14
N LEU A 62 12.53 -12.89 8.24
CA LEU A 62 13.19 -13.51 7.09
C LEU A 62 12.16 -14.05 6.07
N LYS A 63 11.07 -14.66 6.55
CA LYS A 63 9.98 -15.12 5.69
C LYS A 63 9.27 -13.95 5.00
N GLY A 64 9.02 -12.85 5.72
CA GLY A 64 8.44 -11.63 5.16
C GLY A 64 9.33 -10.99 4.10
N LEU A 65 10.64 -10.91 4.36
CA LEU A 65 11.63 -10.41 3.40
C LEU A 65 11.69 -11.29 2.15
N ALA A 66 11.64 -12.61 2.29
CA ALA A 66 11.58 -13.52 1.15
C ALA A 66 10.32 -13.33 0.30
N ARG A 67 9.15 -13.15 0.93
CA ARG A 67 7.89 -12.82 0.22
C ARG A 67 8.00 -11.49 -0.52
N THR A 68 8.56 -10.46 0.14
CA THR A 68 8.81 -9.14 -0.46
C THR A 68 9.74 -9.26 -1.65
N GLN A 69 10.79 -10.08 -1.55
CA GLN A 69 11.72 -10.33 -2.65
C GLN A 69 11.03 -11.04 -3.82
N GLU A 70 10.21 -12.04 -3.56
CA GLU A 70 9.43 -12.73 -4.59
C GLU A 70 8.50 -11.77 -5.32
N PHE A 71 7.78 -10.91 -4.59
CA PHE A 71 6.93 -9.89 -5.22
C PHE A 71 7.73 -8.90 -6.08
N THR A 72 8.88 -8.43 -5.57
CA THR A 72 9.69 -7.37 -6.23
C THR A 72 10.60 -7.88 -7.35
N THR A 73 10.94 -9.16 -7.36
CA THR A 73 11.91 -9.73 -8.33
C THR A 73 11.41 -10.97 -9.07
N GLY A 74 10.35 -11.61 -8.58
CA GLY A 74 9.70 -12.79 -9.20
C GLY A 74 8.73 -12.46 -10.35
N GLY A 75 8.58 -11.18 -10.71
CA GLY A 75 7.79 -10.74 -11.87
C GLY A 75 6.40 -10.21 -11.54
N GLU A 76 5.87 -10.44 -10.33
CA GLU A 76 4.57 -9.89 -9.90
C GLU A 76 4.53 -8.35 -9.97
N ASN A 77 5.66 -7.68 -9.75
CA ASN A 77 5.80 -6.23 -9.87
C ASN A 77 5.90 -5.70 -11.33
N ALA A 78 5.82 -6.55 -12.36
CA ALA A 78 5.92 -6.09 -13.75
C ALA A 78 4.83 -5.07 -14.12
N TYR A 79 3.64 -5.19 -13.50
CA TYR A 79 2.54 -4.24 -13.65
C TYR A 79 2.96 -2.82 -13.23
N TYR A 80 3.75 -2.71 -12.15
CA TYR A 80 4.26 -1.45 -11.61
C TYR A 80 5.24 -0.81 -12.58
N LEU A 81 6.20 -1.59 -13.10
CA LEU A 81 7.20 -1.12 -14.07
C LEU A 81 6.56 -0.60 -15.36
N LEU A 82 5.50 -1.27 -15.83
CA LEU A 82 4.80 -0.84 -17.04
C LEU A 82 4.04 0.47 -16.79
N GLN A 83 3.30 0.57 -15.69
CA GLN A 83 2.54 1.78 -15.34
C GLN A 83 3.47 2.96 -14.98
N SER A 84 4.62 2.70 -14.37
CA SER A 84 5.56 3.77 -14.02
C SER A 84 6.32 4.32 -15.22
N THR A 85 6.38 3.61 -16.36
CA THR A 85 7.19 4.03 -17.52
C THR A 85 6.41 4.32 -18.79
N LYS A 86 5.30 3.62 -19.04
CA LYS A 86 4.49 3.70 -20.27
C LYS A 86 2.98 3.67 -19.97
N PRO A 87 2.48 4.45 -19.00
CA PRO A 87 1.07 4.38 -18.56
C PRO A 87 0.10 4.69 -19.70
N GLN A 88 0.40 5.69 -20.54
CA GLN A 88 -0.46 6.08 -21.65
C GLN A 88 -0.57 5.00 -22.73
N THR A 89 0.48 4.22 -22.97
CA THR A 89 0.44 3.13 -23.95
C THR A 89 -0.47 2.00 -23.45
N LEU A 90 -0.33 1.64 -22.16
CA LEU A 90 -1.19 0.65 -21.51
C LEU A 90 -2.66 1.13 -21.45
N ALA A 91 -2.89 2.43 -21.25
CA ALA A 91 -4.22 3.01 -21.14
C ALA A 91 -5.13 2.67 -22.34
N TYR A 92 -4.59 2.68 -23.56
CA TYR A 92 -5.38 2.38 -24.75
C TYR A 92 -5.96 0.96 -24.72
N SER A 93 -5.15 -0.05 -24.36
CA SER A 93 -5.63 -1.43 -24.36
C SER A 93 -6.62 -1.70 -23.22
N LEU A 94 -6.39 -1.13 -22.04
CA LEU A 94 -7.29 -1.29 -20.88
C LEU A 94 -8.61 -0.52 -21.05
N THR A 95 -8.60 0.57 -21.81
CA THR A 95 -9.83 1.34 -22.11
C THR A 95 -10.65 0.67 -23.20
N ASP A 96 -10.01 0.17 -24.25
CA ASP A 96 -10.69 -0.41 -25.41
C ASP A 96 -11.29 -1.81 -25.12
N SER A 97 -10.61 -2.60 -24.27
CA SER A 97 -11.01 -4.00 -24.02
C SER A 97 -11.45 -4.24 -22.57
N PRO A 98 -12.76 -4.45 -22.29
CA PRO A 98 -13.22 -4.83 -20.96
C PRO A 98 -12.66 -6.18 -20.49
N LEU A 99 -12.37 -7.11 -21.41
CA LEU A 99 -11.70 -8.37 -21.09
C LEU A 99 -10.23 -8.15 -20.73
N GLY A 100 -9.56 -7.21 -21.40
CA GLY A 100 -8.19 -6.82 -21.05
C GLY A 100 -8.12 -6.20 -19.66
N LEU A 101 -9.05 -5.31 -19.33
CA LEU A 101 -9.18 -4.73 -17.99
C LEU A 101 -9.50 -5.79 -16.93
N LEU A 102 -10.46 -6.69 -17.20
CA LEU A 102 -10.80 -7.79 -16.31
C LEU A 102 -9.57 -8.65 -16.02
N ALA A 103 -8.83 -9.08 -17.04
CA ALA A 103 -7.62 -9.88 -16.84
C ALA A 103 -6.55 -9.13 -16.03
N TRP A 104 -6.34 -7.84 -16.31
CA TRP A 104 -5.35 -7.00 -15.63
C TRP A 104 -5.63 -6.83 -14.13
N LEU A 105 -6.90 -6.69 -13.75
CA LEU A 105 -7.31 -6.52 -12.35
C LEU A 105 -7.47 -7.87 -11.63
N TYR A 106 -8.10 -8.85 -12.29
CA TYR A 106 -8.42 -10.15 -11.71
C TYR A 106 -7.17 -10.91 -11.26
N GLU A 107 -6.08 -10.84 -12.02
CA GLU A 107 -4.80 -11.43 -11.62
C GLU A 107 -4.39 -10.97 -10.22
N LYS A 108 -4.55 -9.68 -9.90
CA LYS A 108 -4.14 -9.09 -8.61
C LYS A 108 -5.13 -9.43 -7.50
N LEU A 109 -6.42 -9.43 -7.79
CA LEU A 109 -7.44 -9.88 -6.83
C LEU A 109 -7.16 -11.32 -6.36
N VAL A 110 -6.73 -12.20 -7.26
CA VAL A 110 -6.38 -13.58 -6.90
C VAL A 110 -5.00 -13.67 -6.24
N SER A 111 -3.96 -13.09 -6.83
CA SER A 111 -2.57 -13.32 -6.37
C SER A 111 -2.21 -12.57 -5.10
N TRP A 112 -2.89 -11.47 -4.78
CA TRP A 112 -2.56 -10.62 -3.63
C TRP A 112 -3.37 -10.93 -2.37
N THR A 113 -4.36 -11.82 -2.46
CA THR A 113 -5.20 -12.22 -1.32
C THR A 113 -4.70 -13.48 -0.64
N ASP A 114 -5.17 -13.73 0.59
CA ASP A 114 -4.98 -15.00 1.29
C ASP A 114 -6.01 -16.05 0.82
N ASN A 115 -5.94 -16.40 -0.47
CA ASN A 115 -6.89 -17.34 -1.11
C ASN A 115 -8.36 -16.95 -0.89
N TYR A 116 -8.68 -15.65 -0.96
CA TYR A 116 -10.05 -15.19 -0.79
C TYR A 116 -10.97 -15.81 -1.86
N PRO A 117 -12.12 -16.38 -1.47
CA PRO A 117 -12.99 -17.11 -2.40
C PRO A 117 -13.87 -16.13 -3.20
N TRP A 118 -13.23 -15.37 -4.09
CA TRP A 118 -13.89 -14.38 -4.93
C TRP A 118 -15.07 -14.97 -5.70
N THR A 119 -16.20 -14.29 -5.63
CA THR A 119 -17.34 -14.55 -6.51
C THR A 119 -17.24 -13.74 -7.80
N ASP A 120 -17.88 -14.22 -8.86
CA ASP A 120 -17.95 -13.50 -10.14
C ASP A 120 -18.52 -12.08 -9.95
N ASP A 121 -19.52 -11.91 -9.10
CA ASP A 121 -20.16 -10.63 -8.82
C ASP A 121 -19.19 -9.63 -8.15
N GLU A 122 -18.34 -10.08 -7.22
CA GLU A 122 -17.35 -9.21 -6.58
C GLU A 122 -16.28 -8.76 -7.58
N ILE A 123 -15.74 -9.68 -8.37
CA ILE A 123 -14.74 -9.37 -9.39
C ILE A 123 -15.32 -8.38 -10.39
N LEU A 124 -16.53 -8.66 -10.89
CA LEU A 124 -17.20 -7.79 -11.84
C LEU A 124 -17.56 -6.44 -11.21
N THR A 125 -17.85 -6.37 -9.92
CA THR A 125 -18.05 -5.10 -9.20
C THR A 125 -16.79 -4.25 -9.22
N TRP A 126 -15.65 -4.82 -8.86
CA TRP A 126 -14.35 -4.12 -8.89
C TRP A 126 -14.02 -3.61 -10.29
N VAL A 127 -14.13 -4.47 -11.30
CA VAL A 127 -13.83 -4.12 -12.70
C VAL A 127 -14.81 -3.07 -13.23
N SER A 128 -16.10 -3.17 -12.86
CA SER A 128 -17.14 -2.24 -13.29
C SER A 128 -16.93 -0.83 -12.77
N ILE A 129 -16.39 -0.67 -11.56
CA ILE A 129 -16.05 0.67 -11.03
C ILE A 129 -15.03 1.35 -11.94
N TYR A 130 -14.00 0.63 -12.39
CA TYR A 130 -13.00 1.18 -13.31
C TYR A 130 -13.63 1.48 -14.68
N TYR A 131 -14.37 0.51 -15.23
CA TYR A 131 -14.91 0.58 -16.60
C TYR A 131 -15.99 1.65 -16.78
N PHE A 132 -16.93 1.78 -15.83
CA PHE A 132 -18.06 2.69 -15.94
C PHE A 132 -17.85 4.04 -15.25
N SER A 133 -16.74 4.23 -14.52
CA SER A 133 -16.43 5.55 -13.96
C SER A 133 -16.26 6.60 -15.07
N THR A 134 -16.63 7.84 -14.78
CA THR A 134 -16.41 8.97 -15.71
C THR A 134 -14.94 9.17 -16.08
N ALA A 135 -14.02 8.83 -15.17
CA ALA A 135 -12.58 8.91 -15.42
C ALA A 135 -12.06 7.74 -16.28
N GLY A 136 -12.76 6.60 -16.28
CA GLY A 136 -12.47 5.43 -17.08
C GLY A 136 -11.27 4.60 -16.60
N PRO A 137 -10.97 3.47 -17.28
CA PRO A 137 -9.93 2.52 -16.86
C PRO A 137 -8.51 3.09 -16.79
N ALA A 138 -8.23 4.14 -17.56
CA ALA A 138 -6.91 4.76 -17.63
C ALA A 138 -6.60 5.70 -16.46
N ALA A 139 -7.60 6.08 -15.66
CA ALA A 139 -7.51 7.20 -14.73
C ALA A 139 -6.38 7.08 -13.70
N CYS A 140 -6.15 5.87 -13.19
CA CYS A 140 -5.16 5.62 -12.15
C CYS A 140 -3.76 5.32 -12.69
N LEU A 141 -3.58 5.04 -13.99
CA LEU A 141 -2.33 4.48 -14.50
C LEU A 141 -1.15 5.45 -14.37
N ASN A 142 -1.41 6.75 -14.54
CA ASN A 142 -0.38 7.78 -14.41
C ASN A 142 0.12 7.96 -12.97
N LEU A 143 -0.60 7.47 -11.95
CA LEU A 143 -0.16 7.58 -10.55
C LEU A 143 1.22 6.95 -10.35
N TYR A 144 1.45 5.77 -10.92
CA TYR A 144 2.73 5.08 -10.83
C TYR A 144 3.87 5.84 -11.52
N TYR A 145 3.58 6.55 -12.61
CA TYR A 145 4.57 7.40 -13.28
C TYR A 145 4.98 8.55 -12.37
N GLU A 146 4.01 9.27 -11.80
CA GLU A 146 4.25 10.38 -10.88
C GLU A 146 4.95 9.94 -9.59
N MET A 147 4.68 8.72 -9.13
CA MET A 147 5.33 8.13 -7.95
C MET A 147 6.84 7.91 -8.16
N GLU A 148 7.26 7.55 -9.38
CA GLU A 148 8.67 7.29 -9.71
C GLU A 148 9.42 8.54 -10.21
N HIS A 149 8.74 9.47 -10.88
CA HIS A 149 9.37 10.58 -11.60
C HIS A 149 9.27 11.94 -10.88
N GLY A 150 9.04 11.94 -9.57
CA GLY A 150 9.00 13.17 -8.78
C GLY A 150 10.34 13.92 -8.76
N ALA A 151 10.31 15.25 -8.87
CA ALA A 151 11.51 16.09 -8.93
C ALA A 151 12.48 15.91 -7.73
N ASP A 152 11.92 15.71 -6.54
CA ASP A 152 12.67 15.51 -5.29
C ASP A 152 12.71 14.04 -4.85
N GLY A 153 12.81 13.11 -5.80
CA GLY A 153 12.80 11.66 -5.56
C GLY A 153 11.41 11.02 -5.54
N THR A 154 11.39 9.71 -5.31
CA THR A 154 10.19 8.88 -5.41
C THR A 154 9.19 9.17 -4.29
N ALA A 155 7.92 8.83 -4.51
CA ALA A 155 6.88 8.92 -3.49
C ALA A 155 7.19 8.03 -2.28
N PHE A 156 7.77 6.85 -2.49
CA PHE A 156 8.17 5.94 -1.41
C PHE A 156 9.31 6.52 -0.55
N ASP A 157 10.29 7.17 -1.15
CA ASP A 157 11.37 7.81 -0.39
C ASP A 157 10.85 8.94 0.50
N LYS A 158 9.90 9.72 -0.02
CA LYS A 158 9.22 10.77 0.76
C LYS A 158 8.39 10.19 1.89
N ALA A 159 7.73 9.05 1.66
CA ALA A 159 6.88 8.40 2.66
C ALA A 159 7.67 7.79 3.83
N LYS A 160 8.96 7.48 3.68
CA LYS A 160 9.82 6.93 4.73
C LYS A 160 10.25 7.94 5.81
N LYS A 161 9.99 9.24 5.65
CA LYS A 161 10.39 10.28 6.61
C LYS A 161 9.76 10.07 7.99
N TYR A 162 10.53 10.18 9.06
CA TYR A 162 10.02 10.10 10.44
C TYR A 162 9.01 11.22 10.73
N ILE A 163 7.96 10.91 11.51
CA ILE A 163 6.94 11.87 11.97
C ILE A 163 6.90 11.83 13.49
N ASP A 164 7.40 12.86 14.18
CA ASP A 164 7.57 12.84 15.65
C ASP A 164 6.26 12.92 16.43
N ASP A 165 5.38 13.86 16.09
CA ASP A 165 4.27 14.27 16.97
C ASP A 165 2.91 13.67 16.61
N VAL A 166 2.87 12.65 15.75
CA VAL A 166 1.62 12.03 15.30
C VAL A 166 1.63 10.53 15.59
N PRO A 167 0.76 10.02 16.47
CA PRO A 167 0.65 8.60 16.77
C PRO A 167 0.42 7.73 15.54
N LEU A 168 1.17 6.63 15.45
CA LEU A 168 1.11 5.65 14.38
C LEU A 168 0.51 4.33 14.88
N GLY A 169 -0.48 3.82 14.15
CA GLY A 169 -0.99 2.45 14.27
C GLY A 169 -0.62 1.61 13.05
N VAL A 170 -0.18 0.36 13.23
CA VAL A 170 0.15 -0.54 12.11
C VAL A 170 -0.59 -1.87 12.25
N ALA A 171 -1.39 -2.24 11.25
CA ALA A 171 -1.95 -3.58 11.12
C ALA A 171 -1.13 -4.37 10.09
N ARG A 172 -0.58 -5.52 10.49
CA ARG A 172 0.22 -6.38 9.61
C ARG A 172 -0.57 -7.61 9.19
N PHE A 173 -0.55 -7.92 7.91
CA PHE A 173 -1.19 -9.09 7.31
C PHE A 173 -0.12 -9.99 6.70
N GLU A 174 0.07 -11.22 7.21
CA GLU A 174 1.21 -12.08 6.82
C GLU A 174 1.18 -12.56 5.34
N LYS A 175 0.12 -12.24 4.61
CA LYS A 175 -0.04 -12.51 3.18
C LYS A 175 -0.04 -11.25 2.32
N ASP A 176 0.27 -10.08 2.87
CA ASP A 176 0.45 -8.86 2.10
C ASP A 176 1.73 -8.92 1.23
N LEU A 177 1.87 -7.99 0.28
CA LEU A 177 2.90 -7.97 -0.76
C LEU A 177 4.28 -7.56 -0.21
N ILE A 178 4.28 -6.56 0.67
CA ILE A 178 5.48 -5.98 1.26
C ILE A 178 5.46 -6.27 2.76
N LEU A 179 6.40 -7.10 3.20
CA LEU A 179 6.53 -7.58 4.57
C LEU A 179 7.93 -7.32 5.08
N LEU A 180 8.18 -6.06 5.45
CA LEU A 180 9.43 -5.67 6.11
C LEU A 180 9.39 -6.02 7.61
N PRO A 181 10.55 -6.15 8.27
CA PRO A 181 10.62 -6.47 9.69
C PRO A 181 9.82 -5.49 10.53
N ARG A 182 9.02 -6.01 11.46
CA ARG A 182 8.09 -5.19 12.25
C ARG A 182 8.80 -4.10 13.05
N ALA A 183 9.98 -4.41 13.59
CA ALA A 183 10.79 -3.44 14.33
C ALA A 183 11.14 -2.18 13.50
N TRP A 184 11.18 -2.29 12.17
CA TRP A 184 11.49 -1.17 11.29
C TRP A 184 10.37 -0.13 11.23
N ASN A 185 9.15 -0.46 11.67
CA ASN A 185 8.05 0.51 11.76
C ASN A 185 8.39 1.70 12.67
N GLN A 186 9.28 1.51 13.64
CA GLN A 186 9.80 2.58 14.51
C GLN A 186 10.59 3.63 13.73
N THR A 187 10.99 3.38 12.49
CA THR A 187 11.62 4.40 11.61
C THR A 187 10.62 5.38 11.01
N LEU A 188 9.31 5.13 11.16
CA LEU A 188 8.25 5.94 10.54
C LEU A 188 7.64 6.98 11.48
N GLY A 189 7.72 6.79 12.80
CA GLY A 189 7.11 7.66 13.82
C GLY A 189 6.86 6.92 15.15
N PRO A 190 6.18 7.54 16.12
CA PRO A 190 5.83 6.91 17.40
C PRO A 190 4.72 5.87 17.21
N VAL A 191 5.12 4.61 17.11
CA VAL A 191 4.18 3.49 17.00
C VAL A 191 3.49 3.26 18.34
N VAL A 192 2.19 3.56 18.43
CA VAL A 192 1.39 3.41 19.65
C VAL A 192 0.49 2.18 19.65
N TRP A 193 0.31 1.55 18.48
CA TRP A 193 -0.49 0.35 18.32
C TRP A 193 0.06 -0.49 17.16
N GLU A 194 0.17 -1.81 17.37
CA GLU A 194 0.46 -2.76 16.31
C GLU A 194 -0.37 -4.02 16.46
N SER A 195 -0.85 -4.57 15.35
CA SER A 195 -1.46 -5.89 15.28
C SER A 195 -0.80 -6.75 14.20
N VAL A 196 -0.91 -8.07 14.36
CA VAL A 196 -0.51 -9.05 13.36
C VAL A 196 -1.68 -10.00 13.16
N SER A 197 -2.11 -10.17 11.91
CA SER A 197 -3.11 -11.14 11.50
C SER A 197 -2.48 -12.24 10.64
N GLU A 198 -2.78 -13.48 11.01
CA GLU A 198 -2.43 -14.66 10.20
C GLU A 198 -3.39 -14.86 9.01
N LYS A 199 -4.50 -14.12 8.98
CA LYS A 199 -5.52 -14.13 7.93
C LYS A 199 -5.56 -12.81 7.18
N GLY A 200 -5.84 -12.88 5.89
CA GLY A 200 -5.94 -11.72 5.01
C GLY A 200 -4.61 -11.37 4.35
N GLY A 201 -4.69 -10.89 3.10
CA GLY A 201 -3.58 -10.41 2.30
C GLY A 201 -3.60 -8.91 2.11
N HIS A 202 -3.48 -8.48 0.86
CA HIS A 202 -3.32 -7.08 0.49
C HIS A 202 -4.62 -6.26 0.59
N PHE A 203 -5.79 -6.90 0.58
CA PHE A 203 -7.09 -6.24 0.63
C PHE A 203 -7.82 -6.53 1.95
N PRO A 204 -7.22 -6.24 3.12
CA PRO A 204 -7.74 -6.70 4.41
C PRO A 204 -9.13 -6.16 4.76
N THR A 205 -9.48 -4.96 4.29
CA THR A 205 -10.83 -4.39 4.45
C THR A 205 -11.91 -5.18 3.71
N TRP A 206 -11.53 -5.93 2.67
CA TRP A 206 -12.43 -6.80 1.92
C TRP A 206 -12.34 -8.25 2.41
N GLU A 207 -11.12 -8.74 2.65
CA GLU A 207 -10.85 -10.13 3.00
C GLU A 207 -11.28 -10.49 4.42
N CYS A 208 -11.01 -9.60 5.38
CA CYS A 208 -11.22 -9.84 6.80
C CYS A 208 -11.46 -8.50 7.55
N PRO A 209 -12.59 -7.83 7.30
CA PRO A 209 -12.89 -6.49 7.83
C PRO A 209 -12.92 -6.42 9.37
N GLU A 210 -13.04 -7.54 10.06
CA GLU A 210 -13.12 -7.62 11.51
C GLU A 210 -11.76 -7.50 12.23
N VAL A 211 -10.65 -7.57 11.50
CA VAL A 211 -9.29 -7.53 12.08
C VAL A 211 -8.48 -6.28 11.71
N ILE A 212 -9.08 -5.32 11.00
CA ILE A 212 -8.45 -4.05 10.62
C ILE A 212 -8.85 -2.87 11.52
#